data_AF-A0A1Y3BQS1-F1
#
_entry.id   AF-A0A1Y3BQS1-F1
#
_cell.length_a   1.000
_cell.length_b   1.000
_cell.length_c   1.000
_cell.angle_alpha   90.00
_cell.angle_beta   90.00
_cell.angle_gamma   90.00
#
_symmetry.space_group_name_H-M   'P 1'
#
loop_
_entity.id
_entity.type
_entity.pdbx_description
1 polymer ?
#
loop_
_entity_poly.entity_id
_entity_poly.type
_entity_poly.pdbx_seq_one_letter_code
_entity_poly.pdbx_strand_id
1 'polypeptide(L)' 'MNHMNRFKLLINFKPAGWFGYDLNRLDGHIQDAEKEKLRFVYGKWNDYLKSASIEDYEEYLKANNNRF' A
#
# COMPACT_ATOMS: atom_id res chain seq x y z
N MET A 1 2.12 6.19 -13.78
CA MET A 1 3.50 6.74 -13.78
C MET A 1 3.42 8.22 -14.03
N ASN A 2 4.13 9.04 -13.25
CA ASN A 2 4.26 10.46 -13.53
C ASN A 2 5.33 10.66 -14.61
N HIS A 3 5.02 11.42 -15.66
CA HIS A 3 5.91 11.60 -16.81
C HIS A 3 7.00 12.65 -16.61
N MET A 4 6.86 13.54 -15.62
CA MET A 4 7.85 14.58 -15.29
C MET A 4 8.94 14.06 -14.36
N ASN A 5 8.55 13.42 -13.25
CA ASN A 5 9.49 12.96 -12.21
C ASN A 5 9.69 11.43 -12.18
N ARG A 6 9.04 10.70 -13.09
CA ARG A 6 9.13 9.22 -13.22
C ARG A 6 8.64 8.43 -12.01
N PHE A 7 7.99 9.06 -11.02
CA PHE A 7 7.40 8.34 -9.89
C PHE A 7 6.31 7.38 -10.36
N LYS A 8 6.28 6.20 -9.75
CA LYS A 8 5.33 5.14 -10.05
C LYS A 8 4.59 4.78 -8.77
N LEU A 9 3.27 4.79 -8.84
CA LEU A 9 2.43 4.18 -7.82
C LEU A 9 2.11 2.76 -8.28
N LEU A 10 2.56 1.78 -7.52
CA LEU A 10 2.21 0.37 -7.68
C LEU A 10 1.08 0.06 -6.70
N ILE A 11 -0.05 -0.47 -7.18
CA ILE A 11 -1.22 -0.82 -6.38
C ILE A 11 -1.58 -2.29 -6.64
N ASN A 12 -1.81 -3.03 -5.56
CA ASN A 12 -2.40 -4.36 -5.57
C ASN A 12 -3.83 -4.27 -5.02
N PHE A 13 -4.80 -4.65 -5.83
CA PHE A 13 -6.17 -4.88 -5.36
C PHE A 13 -6.23 -6.29 -4.80
N LYS A 14 -6.56 -6.43 -3.51
CA LYS A 14 -6.64 -7.74 -2.88
C LYS A 14 -7.93 -8.44 -3.29
N PRO A 15 -7.89 -9.76 -3.57
CA PRO A 15 -9.10 -10.54 -3.60
C PRO A 15 -9.75 -10.51 -2.21
N ALA A 16 -11.06 -10.73 -2.12
CA ALA A 16 -11.80 -10.61 -0.86
C ALA A 16 -11.32 -11.54 0.28
N GLY A 17 -10.57 -12.60 -0.04
CA GLY A 17 -10.08 -13.57 0.92
C GLY A 17 -11.19 -14.42 1.54
N TRP A 18 -10.84 -15.23 2.53
CA TRP A 18 -11.82 -16.02 3.28
C TRP A 18 -12.67 -15.08 4.14
N PHE A 19 -14.00 -15.26 4.11
CA PHE A 19 -14.98 -14.48 4.86
C PHE A 19 -14.99 -12.97 4.54
N GLY A 20 -14.41 -12.57 3.40
CA GLY A 20 -14.38 -11.16 3.01
C GLY A 20 -13.43 -10.30 3.83
N TYR A 21 -12.43 -10.90 4.51
CA TYR A 21 -11.47 -10.18 5.34
C TYR A 21 -10.76 -9.04 4.59
N ASP A 22 -10.37 -9.30 3.33
CA ASP A 22 -9.69 -8.32 2.47
C ASP A 22 -10.65 -7.69 1.44
N LEU A 23 -11.96 -7.74 1.70
CA LEU A 23 -12.95 -7.18 0.79
C LEU A 23 -12.68 -5.68 0.56
N ASN A 24 -12.59 -5.35 -0.73
CA ASN A 24 -12.28 -4.03 -1.26
C ASN A 24 -10.91 -3.46 -0.86
N ARG A 25 -10.06 -4.25 -0.23
CA ARG A 25 -8.75 -3.79 0.22
C ARG A 25 -7.80 -3.58 -0.95
N LEU A 26 -7.00 -2.54 -0.86
CA LEU A 26 -5.83 -2.34 -1.69
C LEU A 26 -4.63 -1.99 -0.83
N ASP A 27 -3.45 -2.36 -1.31
CA ASP A 27 -2.18 -1.86 -0.81
C ASP A 27 -1.22 -1.57 -1.94
N GLY A 28 -0.13 -0.89 -1.65
CA GLY A 28 0.79 -0.45 -2.68
C GLY A 28 1.87 0.47 -2.15
N HIS A 29 2.70 0.96 -3.05
CA HIS A 29 3.75 1.91 -2.70
C HIS A 29 4.04 2.85 -3.86
N ILE A 30 4.48 4.05 -3.51
CA ILE A 30 5.09 4.98 -4.44
C ILE A 30 6.57 4.67 -4.48
N GLN A 31 7.13 4.54 -5.68
CA GLN A 31 8.55 4.39 -5.91
C GLN A 31 9.07 5.42 -6.91
N ASP A 32 10.35 5.71 -6.83
CA ASP A 32 11.03 6.59 -7.76
C ASP A 32 11.47 5.88 -9.05
N ALA A 33 12.32 6.55 -9.84
CA ALA A 33 12.88 6.01 -11.07
C ALA A 33 13.84 4.82 -10.84
N GLU A 34 14.52 4.81 -9.69
CA GLU A 34 15.48 3.81 -9.23
C GLU A 34 14.78 2.60 -8.58
N LYS A 35 13.45 2.70 -8.41
CA LYS A 35 12.55 1.73 -7.75
C LYS A 35 12.67 1.75 -6.22
N GLU A 36 13.26 2.79 -5.64
CA GLU A 36 13.26 2.99 -4.20
C GLU A 36 11.86 3.34 -3.71
N LYS A 37 11.42 2.69 -2.63
CA LYS A 37 10.09 2.90 -2.07
C LYS A 37 10.10 4.17 -1.23
N LEU A 38 9.22 5.11 -1.56
CA LEU A 38 9.13 6.40 -0.88
C LEU A 38 8.00 6.45 0.15
N ARG A 39 6.86 5.85 -0.18
CA ARG A 39 5.67 5.83 0.68
C ARG A 39 4.87 4.58 0.48
N PHE A 40 4.26 4.09 1.55
CA PHE A 40 3.26 3.05 1.49
C PHE A 40 1.87 3.66 1.29
N VAL A 41 1.02 2.99 0.52
CA VAL A 41 -0.36 3.39 0.25
C VAL A 41 -1.28 2.23 0.56
N TYR A 42 -2.38 2.49 1.26
CA TYR A 42 -3.34 1.45 1.63
C TYR A 42 -4.75 2.00 1.77
N GLY A 43 -5.72 1.09 1.70
CA GLY A 43 -7.08 1.38 2.12
C GLY A 43 -8.10 0.47 1.48
N LYS A 44 -9.28 1.03 1.23
CA LYS A 44 -10.39 0.37 0.54
C LYS A 44 -10.78 1.20 -0.68
N TRP A 45 -10.74 0.61 -1.88
CA TRP A 45 -10.91 1.36 -3.13
C TRP A 45 -12.27 2.07 -3.24
N ASN A 46 -13.25 1.63 -2.46
CA ASN A 46 -14.61 2.17 -2.44
C ASN A 46 -14.89 3.11 -1.25
N ASP A 47 -13.92 3.37 -0.38
CA ASP A 47 -14.14 4.08 0.89
C ASP A 47 -12.99 5.07 1.18
N TYR A 48 -11.76 4.60 1.34
CA TYR A 48 -10.63 5.47 1.66
C TYR A 48 -9.31 5.03 1.04
N LEU A 49 -8.43 6.02 0.85
CA LEU A 49 -7.04 5.84 0.45
C LEU A 49 -6.15 6.65 1.40
N LYS A 50 -5.20 5.99 2.07
CA LYS A 50 -4.25 6.60 3.01
C LYS A 50 -2.82 6.32 2.58
N SER A 51 -1.89 7.13 3.09
CA SER A 51 -0.46 6.92 2.89
C SER A 51 0.30 7.04 4.20
N ALA A 52 1.41 6.32 4.30
CA ALA A 52 2.34 6.36 5.43
C ALA A 52 3.78 6.44 4.91
N SER A 53 4.71 6.86 5.78
CA SER A 53 6.14 6.67 5.52
C SER A 53 6.47 5.18 5.46
N ILE A 54 7.63 4.83 4.93
CA ILE A 54 8.05 3.42 4.89
C ILE A 54 8.33 2.93 6.32
N GLU A 55 8.91 3.79 7.14
CA GLU A 55 9.28 3.52 8.53
C GLU A 55 8.06 3.22 9.39
N ASP A 56 7.02 4.07 9.33
CA ASP A 56 5.78 3.89 10.10
C ASP A 56 5.06 2.61 9.68
N TYR A 57 5.11 2.28 8.38
CA TYR A 57 4.49 1.07 7.87
C TYR A 57 5.24 -0.19 8.34
N GLU A 58 6.57 -0.18 8.32
CA GLU A 58 7.38 -1.28 8.84
C GLU A 58 7.18 -1.49 10.34
N GLU A 59 7.10 -0.41 11.11
CA GLU A 59 6.81 -0.48 12.55
C GLU A 59 5.42 -1.07 12.79
N TYR A 60 4.41 -0.62 12.04
CA TYR A 60 3.07 -1.20 12.10
C TYR A 60 3.07 -2.70 11.77
N LEU A 61 3.76 -3.14 10.72
CA LEU A 61 3.87 -4.56 10.40
C LEU A 61 4.54 -5.36 11.50
N LYS A 62 5.61 -4.84 12.12
CA LYS A 62 6.28 -5.49 13.26
C LYS A 62 5.36 -5.61 14.47
N ALA A 63 4.61 -4.55 14.79
CA ALA A 63 3.66 -4.54 15.91
C ALA A 63 2.43 -5.43 15.65
N ASN A 64 2.06 -5.62 14.38
CA ASN A 64 0.85 -6.33 13.97
C ASN A 64 1.15 -7.64 13.21
N ASN A 65 2.35 -8.22 13.38
CA ASN A 65 2.83 -9.39 12.62
C ASN A 65 1.96 -10.66 12.77
N ASN A 66 0.99 -10.65 13.71
CA ASN A 66 0.02 -11.73 13.93
C ASN A 66 -1.41 -11.41 13.43
N ARG A 67 -1.61 -10.37 12.62
CA ARG A 67 -2.94 -9.97 12.09
C ARG A 67 -3.04 -10.02 10.56
N PHE A 68 -2.07 -10.65 9.90
CA PHE A 68 -2.01 -10.86 8.46
C PHE A 68 -1.83 -12.34 8.16
#